data_AF-A0A943CV80-F1
#
_entry.id   AF-A0A943CV80-F1
#
_cell.length_a   1.000
_cell.length_b   1.000
_cell.length_c   1.000
_cell.angle_alpha   90.00
_cell.angle_beta   90.00
_cell.angle_gamma   90.00
#
_symmetry.space_group_name_H-M   'P 1'
#
loop_
_entity.id
_entity.type
_entity.pdbx_description
1 polymer ?
#
loop_
_entity_poly.entity_id
_entity_poly.type
_entity_poly.pdbx_seq_one_letter_code
_entity_poly.pdbx_strand_id
1 'polypeptide(L)'
;MKVLNRKLERNMILIGSIWQLLSGLATIFIYATYIKTKGVGLVDISQVDITSIQLLLDNVYIVTTTIGFLFMAMGLVNLYIYKKTKNNVVEKGKGIWLIVCSLISYFFMDIISAILFMVSGVIMLSKNKAILKINNGLVN
;
A
#
# COMPACT_ATOMS: atom_id res chain seq x y z
N MET A 1 9.03 20.04 -27.90
CA MET A 1 8.50 19.66 -26.56
C MET A 1 9.38 18.62 -25.91
N LYS A 2 9.99 18.91 -24.76
CA LYS A 2 10.75 17.93 -23.98
C LYS A 2 9.78 16.92 -23.38
N VAL A 3 9.84 15.65 -23.80
CA VAL A 3 8.97 14.59 -23.27
C VAL A 3 9.43 14.25 -21.85
N LEU A 4 8.61 14.56 -20.85
CA LEU A 4 8.87 14.16 -19.47
C LEU A 4 8.47 12.70 -19.29
N ASN A 5 9.47 11.83 -19.34
CA ASN A 5 9.30 10.39 -19.16
C ASN A 5 8.87 10.04 -17.73
N ARG A 6 7.80 9.23 -17.58
CA ARG A 6 7.28 8.73 -16.31
C ARG A 6 7.63 7.27 -16.00
N LYS A 7 8.57 6.66 -16.74
CA LYS A 7 8.95 5.24 -16.57
C LYS A 7 9.34 4.88 -15.14
N LEU A 8 10.08 5.77 -14.46
CA LEU A 8 10.50 5.55 -13.07
C LEU A 8 9.31 5.47 -12.10
N GLU A 9 8.40 6.45 -12.14
CA GLU A 9 7.18 6.44 -11.31
C GLU A 9 6.35 5.18 -11.57
N ARG A 10 6.12 4.85 -12.85
CA ARG A 10 5.35 3.66 -13.21
C ARG A 10 5.98 2.38 -12.66
N ASN A 11 7.29 2.23 -12.79
CA ASN A 11 7.96 1.04 -12.28
C ASN A 11 7.89 0.96 -10.75
N MET A 12 8.04 2.08 -10.05
CA MET A 12 7.86 2.14 -8.60
C MET A 12 6.43 1.78 -8.16
N ILE A 13 5.42 2.32 -8.84
CA ILE A 13 4.01 1.97 -8.59
C ILE A 13 3.81 0.47 -8.81
N LEU A 14 4.32 -0.09 -9.91
CA LEU A 14 4.18 -1.51 -10.22
C LEU A 14 4.81 -2.39 -9.13
N ILE A 15 6.08 -2.14 -8.79
CA ILE A 15 6.82 -2.91 -7.78
C ILE A 15 6.12 -2.79 -6.41
N GLY A 16 5.76 -1.57 -6.02
CA GLY A 16 5.05 -1.33 -4.75
C GLY A 16 3.69 -2.01 -4.72
N SER A 17 2.96 -2.04 -5.83
CA SER A 17 1.65 -2.71 -5.91
C SER A 17 1.78 -4.23 -5.77
N ILE A 18 2.77 -4.82 -6.44
CA ILE A 18 3.05 -6.26 -6.34
C ILE A 18 3.45 -6.60 -4.90
N TRP A 19 4.35 -5.82 -4.31
CA TRP A 19 4.75 -6.00 -2.92
C TRP A 19 3.56 -5.90 -1.96
N GLN A 20 2.72 -4.88 -2.10
CA GLN A 20 1.54 -4.70 -1.26
C GLN A 20 0.54 -5.86 -1.38
N LEU A 21 0.37 -6.43 -2.57
CA LEU A 21 -0.44 -7.64 -2.77
C LEU A 21 0.15 -8.85 -2.06
N LEU A 22 1.48 -9.05 -2.18
CA LEU A 22 2.18 -10.14 -1.50
C LEU A 22 2.11 -9.98 0.03
N SER A 23 2.29 -8.76 0.54
CA SER A 23 2.13 -8.45 1.96
C SER A 23 0.71 -8.74 2.44
N GLY A 24 -0.32 -8.29 1.70
CA GLY A 24 -1.72 -8.57 2.04
C GLY A 24 -2.02 -10.07 2.09
N LEU A 25 -1.52 -10.84 1.11
CA LEU A 25 -1.63 -12.30 1.09
C LEU A 25 -0.90 -12.94 2.28
N ALA A 26 0.32 -12.51 2.58
CA ALA A 26 1.08 -13.00 3.72
C ALA A 26 0.37 -12.69 5.05
N THR A 27 -0.22 -11.50 5.20
CA THR A 27 -1.01 -11.13 6.38
C THR A 27 -2.19 -12.08 6.60
N ILE A 28 -2.92 -12.41 5.55
CA ILE A 28 -4.09 -13.31 5.64
C ILE A 28 -3.65 -14.75 5.90
N PHE A 29 -2.78 -15.31 5.06
CA PHE A 29 -2.50 -16.74 5.08
C PHE A 29 -1.46 -17.14 6.12
N ILE A 30 -0.46 -16.29 6.39
CA ILE A 30 0.63 -16.60 7.31
C ILE A 30 0.29 -16.05 8.69
N TYR A 31 0.13 -14.73 8.83
CA TYR A 31 0.00 -14.11 10.14
C TYR A 31 -1.34 -14.42 10.82
N ALA A 32 -2.47 -14.27 10.12
CA ALA A 32 -3.76 -14.54 10.73
C ALA A 32 -3.89 -16.03 11.12
N THR A 33 -3.51 -16.95 10.23
CA THR A 33 -3.52 -18.39 10.53
C THR A 33 -2.56 -18.78 11.67
N TYR A 34 -1.38 -18.16 11.74
CA TYR A 34 -0.43 -18.39 12.83
C TYR A 34 -1.02 -17.99 14.19
N ILE A 35 -1.65 -16.82 14.28
CA ILE A 35 -2.31 -16.34 15.51
C ILE A 35 -3.35 -17.35 15.99
N LYS A 36 -4.18 -17.84 15.06
CA LYS A 36 -5.27 -18.77 15.38
C LYS A 36 -4.77 -20.15 15.82
N THR A 37 -3.68 -20.65 15.23
CA THR A 37 -3.18 -22.02 15.48
C THR A 37 -2.22 -22.10 16.67
N LYS A 38 -1.36 -21.10 16.88
CA LYS A 38 -0.35 -21.09 17.95
C LYS A 38 -0.82 -20.40 19.22
N GLY A 39 -1.80 -19.49 19.15
CA GLY A 39 -2.35 -18.79 20.31
C GLY A 39 -3.01 -19.71 21.34
N VAL A 40 -3.61 -20.82 20.89
CA VAL A 40 -4.29 -21.79 21.76
C VAL A 40 -3.30 -22.58 22.63
N GLY A 41 -2.07 -22.81 22.16
CA GLY A 41 -1.06 -23.60 22.87
C GLY A 41 -0.18 -22.83 23.87
N LEU A 42 -0.34 -21.50 23.96
CA LEU A 42 0.50 -20.62 24.79
C LEU A 42 -0.19 -20.18 26.09
N VAL A 43 -1.49 -20.46 26.25
CA VAL A 43 -2.23 -20.02 27.44
C VAL A 43 -2.29 -21.15 28.45
N ASP A 44 -1.60 -20.95 29.57
CA ASP A 44 -1.59 -21.87 30.70
C ASP A 44 -3.01 -21.92 31.31
N ILE A 45 -3.64 -23.09 31.22
CA ILE A 45 -5.10 -23.29 31.31
C ILE A 45 -5.62 -23.15 32.75
N SER A 46 -4.80 -22.67 33.69
CA SER A 46 -5.05 -22.85 35.12
C SER A 46 -5.99 -21.82 35.75
N GLN A 47 -6.27 -20.65 35.13
CA GLN A 47 -7.19 -19.65 35.73
C GLN A 47 -8.03 -18.79 34.76
N VAL A 48 -7.86 -18.90 33.44
CA VAL A 48 -8.58 -18.07 32.45
C VAL A 48 -9.55 -18.92 31.66
N ASP A 49 -10.80 -18.47 31.56
CA ASP A 49 -11.86 -19.12 30.78
C ASP A 49 -11.41 -19.24 29.31
N ILE A 50 -11.22 -20.49 28.87
CA ILE A 50 -10.78 -20.87 27.51
C ILE A 50 -11.62 -20.15 26.44
N THR A 51 -12.91 -19.96 26.73
CA THR A 51 -13.86 -19.24 25.88
C THR A 51 -13.43 -17.80 25.62
N SER A 52 -12.95 -17.10 26.65
CA SER A 52 -12.53 -15.69 26.54
C SER A 52 -11.26 -15.53 25.71
N ILE A 53 -10.31 -16.45 25.86
CA ILE A 53 -9.07 -16.49 25.07
C ILE A 53 -9.39 -16.73 23.59
N GLN A 54 -10.28 -17.68 23.31
CA GLN A 54 -10.65 -18.03 21.95
C GLN A 54 -11.36 -16.88 21.23
N LEU A 55 -12.28 -16.18 21.92
CA LEU A 55 -12.91 -14.96 21.41
C LEU A 55 -11.89 -13.86 21.08
N LEU A 56 -10.89 -13.67 21.94
CA LEU A 56 -9.84 -12.68 21.69
C LEU A 56 -9.00 -13.04 20.45
N LEU A 57 -8.60 -14.31 20.32
CA LEU A 57 -7.86 -14.79 19.16
C LEU A 57 -8.66 -14.66 17.86
N ASP A 58 -9.95 -14.95 17.89
CA ASP A 58 -10.84 -14.79 16.73
C ASP A 58 -11.00 -13.31 16.34
N ASN A 59 -11.12 -12.40 17.30
CA ASN A 59 -11.17 -10.96 17.02
C ASN A 59 -9.87 -10.46 16.37
N VAL A 60 -8.71 -10.87 16.90
CA VAL A 60 -7.40 -10.50 16.33
C VAL A 60 -7.24 -11.08 14.92
N TYR A 61 -7.70 -12.32 14.70
CA TYR A 61 -7.72 -12.96 13.38
C TYR A 61 -8.55 -12.15 12.38
N ILE A 62 -9.77 -11.75 12.75
CA ILE A 62 -10.65 -10.96 11.89
C ILE A 62 -9.99 -9.62 11.54
N VAL A 63 -9.50 -8.87 12.53
CA VAL A 63 -8.86 -7.57 12.30
C VAL A 63 -7.65 -7.69 11.38
N THR A 64 -6.79 -8.68 11.63
CA THR A 64 -5.59 -8.93 10.82
C THR A 64 -5.95 -9.29 9.38
N THR A 65 -6.97 -10.14 9.20
CA THR A 65 -7.47 -10.53 7.89
C THR A 65 -8.05 -9.33 7.13
N THR A 66 -8.81 -8.45 7.80
CA THR A 66 -9.34 -7.22 7.20
C THR A 66 -8.24 -6.28 6.73
N ILE A 67 -7.16 -6.13 7.52
CA ILE A 67 -5.98 -5.33 7.11
C ILE A 67 -5.34 -5.93 5.85
N GLY A 68 -5.19 -7.25 5.80
CA GLY A 68 -4.66 -7.94 4.61
C GLY A 68 -5.52 -7.72 3.36
N PHE A 69 -6.85 -7.74 3.50
CA PHE A 69 -7.77 -7.41 2.40
C PHE A 69 -7.65 -5.94 1.96
N LEU A 70 -7.48 -5.01 2.90
CA LEU A 70 -7.26 -3.60 2.59
C LEU A 70 -5.99 -3.40 1.76
N PHE A 71 -4.90 -4.08 2.12
CA PHE A 71 -3.66 -4.07 1.33
C PHE A 71 -3.85 -4.66 -0.06
N MET A 72 -4.59 -5.77 -0.19
CA MET A 72 -4.88 -6.33 -1.51
C MET A 72 -5.69 -5.36 -2.37
N ALA A 73 -6.75 -4.76 -1.82
CA ALA A 73 -7.57 -3.79 -2.51
C ALA A 73 -6.76 -2.57 -2.98
N MET A 74 -5.91 -2.01 -2.11
CA MET A 74 -5.01 -0.92 -2.45
C MET A 74 -4.01 -1.32 -3.54
N GLY A 75 -3.41 -2.50 -3.44
CA GLY A 75 -2.48 -3.02 -4.45
C GLY A 75 -3.13 -3.13 -5.83
N LEU A 76 -4.38 -3.59 -5.91
CA LEU A 76 -5.15 -3.64 -7.16
C LEU A 76 -5.45 -2.24 -7.72
N VAL A 77 -5.85 -1.30 -6.87
CA VAL A 77 -6.06 0.11 -7.27
C VAL A 77 -4.76 0.72 -7.80
N ASN A 78 -3.63 0.45 -7.16
CA ASN A 78 -2.32 0.97 -7.58
C ASN A 78 -1.86 0.34 -8.90
N LEU A 79 -2.15 -0.94 -9.16
CA LEU A 79 -1.94 -1.56 -10.48
C LEU A 79 -2.79 -0.90 -11.58
N TYR A 80 -4.03 -0.54 -11.27
CA TYR A 80 -4.88 0.21 -12.21
C TYR A 80 -4.29 1.59 -12.51
N ILE A 81 -3.82 2.30 -11.48
CA ILE A 81 -3.15 3.60 -11.63
C ILE A 81 -1.91 3.47 -12.52
N TYR A 82 -1.07 2.46 -12.27
CA TYR A 82 0.10 2.15 -13.10
C TYR A 82 -0.26 2.08 -14.60
N LYS A 83 -1.30 1.31 -14.96
CA LYS A 83 -1.73 1.15 -16.36
C LYS A 83 -2.27 2.45 -16.96
N LYS A 84 -2.86 3.32 -16.15
CA LYS A 84 -3.44 4.59 -16.60
C LYS A 84 -2.44 5.76 -16.62
N THR A 85 -1.25 5.63 -16.05
CA THR A 85 -0.25 6.72 -16.01
C THR A 85 0.38 6.94 -17.38
N LYS A 86 0.12 8.11 -17.97
CA LYS A 86 0.62 8.52 -19.30
C LYS A 86 1.70 9.61 -19.18
N ASN A 87 2.58 9.68 -20.18
CA ASN A 87 3.58 10.74 -20.27
C ASN A 87 2.91 12.09 -20.60
N ASN A 88 3.52 13.20 -20.14
CA ASN A 88 3.11 14.59 -20.44
C ASN A 88 1.68 15.00 -20.01
N VAL A 89 0.98 14.20 -19.20
CA VAL A 89 -0.34 14.56 -18.64
C VAL A 89 -0.20 14.98 -17.19
N VAL A 90 -0.88 16.05 -16.80
CA VAL A 90 -0.95 16.50 -15.40
C VAL A 90 -1.93 15.60 -14.65
N GLU A 91 -1.43 14.85 -13.68
CA GLU A 91 -2.25 13.88 -12.91
C GLU A 91 -2.08 14.12 -11.41
N LYS A 92 -2.62 15.23 -10.91
CA LYS A 92 -2.47 15.63 -9.49
C LYS A 92 -3.14 14.65 -8.53
N GLY A 93 -4.35 14.18 -8.86
CA GLY A 93 -5.12 13.27 -8.00
C GLY A 93 -4.41 11.94 -7.73
N LYS A 94 -3.80 11.35 -8.76
CA LYS A 94 -3.03 10.10 -8.62
C LYS A 94 -1.79 10.30 -7.74
N GLY A 95 -1.16 11.48 -7.78
CA GLY A 95 0.01 11.79 -6.97
C GLY A 95 -0.34 11.86 -5.49
N ILE A 96 -1.43 12.56 -5.17
CA ILE A 96 -1.97 12.65 -3.81
C ILE A 96 -2.39 11.27 -3.30
N TRP A 97 -3.06 10.47 -4.13
CA TRP A 97 -3.44 9.10 -3.78
C TRP A 97 -2.23 8.24 -3.37
N LEU A 98 -1.12 8.30 -4.12
CA LEU A 98 0.10 7.56 -3.77
C LEU A 98 0.70 8.01 -2.43
N ILE A 99 0.62 9.30 -2.10
CA ILE A 99 1.05 9.80 -0.78
C ILE A 99 0.14 9.25 0.32
N VAL A 100 -1.18 9.23 0.11
CA VAL A 100 -2.13 8.63 1.07
C VAL A 100 -1.84 7.14 1.24
N CYS A 101 -1.62 6.39 0.15
CA CYS A 101 -1.22 4.99 0.23
C CYS A 101 0.07 4.79 1.02
N SER A 102 1.06 5.67 0.82
CA SER A 102 2.31 5.63 1.56
C SER A 102 2.10 5.80 3.07
N LEU A 103 1.29 6.78 3.48
CA LEU A 103 0.99 7.01 4.90
C LEU A 103 0.24 5.83 5.53
N ILE A 104 -0.72 5.26 4.82
CA ILE A 104 -1.43 4.05 5.27
C ILE A 104 -0.46 2.88 5.42
N SER A 105 0.38 2.63 4.41
CA SER A 105 1.40 1.57 4.48
C SER A 105 2.37 1.78 5.64
N TYR A 106 2.80 3.03 5.89
CA TYR A 106 3.66 3.36 7.02
C TYR A 106 2.99 3.07 8.37
N PHE A 107 1.72 3.44 8.52
CA PHE A 107 0.94 3.18 9.74
C PHE A 107 0.88 1.69 10.08
N PHE A 108 0.76 0.83 9.07
CA PHE A 108 0.75 -0.63 9.21
C PHE A 108 2.15 -1.27 9.10
N MET A 109 3.22 -0.46 9.20
CA MET A 109 4.63 -0.91 9.15
C MET A 109 5.05 -1.62 7.85
N ASP A 110 4.31 -1.45 6.75
CA ASP A 110 4.73 -1.90 5.42
C ASP A 110 5.68 -0.87 4.79
N ILE A 111 6.91 -0.84 5.32
CA ILE A 111 7.93 0.18 5.01
C ILE A 111 8.28 0.20 3.51
N ILE A 112 8.31 -0.97 2.86
CA ILE A 112 8.67 -1.08 1.44
C ILE A 112 7.62 -0.39 0.56
N SER A 113 6.33 -0.72 0.76
CA SER A 113 5.24 -0.02 0.07
C SER A 113 5.24 1.47 0.40
N ALA A 114 5.46 1.83 1.67
CA ALA A 114 5.49 3.22 2.11
C ALA A 114 6.53 4.05 1.34
N ILE A 115 7.78 3.56 1.25
CA ILE A 115 8.85 4.26 0.54
C ILE A 115 8.56 4.34 -0.97
N LEU A 116 8.18 3.23 -1.60
CA LEU A 116 7.93 3.18 -3.04
C LEU A 116 6.82 4.14 -3.48
N PHE A 117 5.71 4.18 -2.74
CA PHE A 117 4.61 5.08 -3.05
C PHE A 117 4.90 6.53 -2.67
N MET A 118 5.66 6.79 -1.59
CA MET A 118 6.09 8.15 -1.25
C MET A 118 6.95 8.75 -2.37
N VAL A 119 8.00 8.03 -2.77
CA VAL A 119 8.94 8.50 -3.80
C VAL A 119 8.19 8.70 -5.12
N SER A 120 7.37 7.73 -5.53
CA SER A 120 6.59 7.88 -6.76
C SER A 120 5.59 9.04 -6.70
N GLY A 121 4.91 9.23 -5.56
CA GLY A 121 3.94 10.31 -5.35
C GLY A 121 4.61 11.69 -5.44
N VAL A 122 5.73 11.88 -4.75
CA VAL A 122 6.49 13.13 -4.76
C VAL A 122 7.03 13.45 -6.16
N ILE A 123 7.63 12.47 -6.85
CA ILE A 123 8.14 12.66 -8.22
C ILE A 123 7.01 13.02 -9.18
N MET A 124 5.85 12.37 -9.06
CA MET A 124 4.73 12.67 -9.94
C MET A 124 4.17 14.07 -9.70
N LEU A 125 4.06 14.50 -8.44
CA LEU A 125 3.64 15.86 -8.09
C LEU A 125 4.64 16.93 -8.54
N SER A 126 5.95 16.67 -8.43
CA SER A 126 6.98 17.60 -8.89
C SER A 126 6.96 17.73 -10.42
N LYS A 127 6.88 16.61 -11.16
CA LYS A 127 6.75 16.63 -12.62
C LYS A 127 5.44 17.26 -13.09
N ASN A 128 4.35 17.12 -12.36
CA ASN A 128 3.10 17.83 -12.65
C ASN A 128 3.29 19.35 -12.62
N LYS A 129 4.04 19.88 -11.63
CA LYS A 129 4.37 21.32 -11.58
C LYS A 129 5.25 21.75 -12.75
N ALA A 130 6.21 20.91 -13.17
CA ALA A 130 7.05 21.18 -14.32
C ALA A 130 6.25 21.21 -15.64
N ILE A 131 5.38 20.23 -15.87
CA ILE A 131 4.51 20.16 -17.07
C ILE A 131 3.60 21.40 -17.13
N LEU A 132 3.03 21.83 -16.00
CA LEU A 132 2.21 23.04 -15.94
C LEU A 132 2.99 24.29 -16.35
N LYS A 133 4.25 24.45 -15.88
CA LYS A 133 5.09 25.59 -16.26
C LYS A 133 5.46 25.59 -17.74
N ILE A 134 5.76 24.42 -18.31
CA ILE A 134 6.05 24.25 -19.74
C ILE A 134 4.82 24.56 -20.58
N ASN A 135 3.64 24.04 -20.21
CA ASN A 135 2.39 24.30 -20.93
C ASN A 135 1.99 25.78 -20.91
N ASN A 136 2.34 26.50 -19.84
CA ASN A 136 2.07 27.93 -19.70
C ASN A 136 3.15 28.83 -20.35
N GLY A 137 4.15 28.25 -21.04
CA GLY A 137 5.22 29.02 -21.70
C GLY A 137 6.20 29.71 -20.73
N LEU A 138 6.19 29.33 -19.44
CA LEU A 138 7.04 29.95 -18.42
C LEU A 138 8.48 29.38 -18.41
N VAL A 139 8.69 28.23 -19.07
CA VAL A 139 9.98 27.53 -19.14
C VAL A 139 10.06 26.82 -20.49
N ASN A 140 11.14 27.06 -21.25
CA ASN A 140 11.44 26.40 -22.52
C ASN A 140 12.09 25.01 -22.34
#